data_AF-A0A1D9G6K3-F1
#
_entry.id   AF-A0A1D9G6K3-F1
#
_cell.length_a   1.000
_cell.length_b   1.000
_cell.length_c   1.000
_cell.angle_alpha   90.00
_cell.angle_beta   90.00
_cell.angle_gamma   90.00
#
_symmetry.space_group_name_H-M   'P 1'
#
loop_
_entity.id
_entity.type
_entity.pdbx_description
1 polymer ?
#
loop_
_entity_poly.entity_id
_entity_poly.type
_entity_poly.pdbx_seq_one_letter_code
_entity_poly.pdbx_strand_id
1 'polypeptide(L)'
;MSSNLIDQLGSQLGANGLPYQIPIHPNLVHLTLGLFIVAIGFDIVGVLFPLEKPVFKILAIPATRSNFFDVGWYNMLAAAVVTFFTVAAGFYEIMLADPPTEVRSAWGLQAMETMLWHGVGGVLLLLLIVAMTVWRGFQRFVWNKDRARQVQWTYLLAGLGIFALMFVHGTLGAQLAADFGLHISADRLLRLGEDPNLLLK
;
A
#
# COMPACT_ATOMS: atom_id res chain seq x y z
N MET A 1 19.74 3.97 -27.86
CA MET A 1 19.40 5.39 -27.63
C MET A 1 18.84 5.69 -26.24
N SER A 2 18.51 4.69 -25.41
CA SER A 2 18.00 4.88 -24.04
C SER A 2 19.05 5.16 -22.96
N SER A 3 20.32 4.72 -23.10
CA SER A 3 21.32 4.95 -22.04
C SER A 3 21.60 6.44 -21.83
N ASN A 4 21.69 7.23 -22.91
CA ASN A 4 22.04 8.65 -22.84
C ASN A 4 21.05 9.49 -21.99
N LEU A 5 19.77 9.12 -21.93
CA LEU A 5 18.78 9.80 -21.08
C LEU A 5 18.89 9.39 -19.60
N ILE A 6 19.13 8.11 -19.31
CA ILE A 6 19.34 7.63 -17.95
C ILE A 6 20.66 8.17 -17.39
N ASP A 7 21.71 8.20 -18.22
CA ASP A 7 23.02 8.75 -17.85
C ASP A 7 22.94 10.26 -17.59
N GLN A 8 22.12 11.01 -18.36
CA GLN A 8 21.83 12.42 -18.10
C GLN A 8 21.04 12.64 -16.80
N LEU A 9 20.04 11.79 -16.54
CA LEU A 9 19.28 11.81 -15.29
C LEU A 9 20.15 11.45 -14.08
N GLY A 10 21.10 10.52 -14.22
CA GLY A 10 22.01 10.08 -13.17
C GLY A 10 22.78 11.22 -12.51
N SER A 11 23.17 12.24 -13.29
CA SER A 11 23.82 13.47 -12.78
C SER A 11 22.92 14.34 -11.88
N GLN A 12 21.61 14.10 -11.90
CA GLN A 12 20.59 14.85 -11.14
C GLN A 12 19.98 14.01 -10.00
N LEU A 13 20.36 12.74 -9.85
CA LEU A 13 19.85 11.87 -8.79
C LEU A 13 20.57 12.13 -7.46
N GLY A 14 19.81 12.08 -6.37
CA GLY A 14 20.34 12.16 -5.02
C GLY A 14 21.02 10.87 -4.56
N ALA A 15 21.50 10.85 -3.32
CA ALA A 15 22.17 9.69 -2.72
C ALA A 15 21.29 8.42 -2.68
N ASN A 16 19.97 8.54 -2.72
CA ASN A 16 19.00 7.44 -2.83
C ASN A 16 18.72 6.96 -4.26
N GLY A 17 19.36 7.55 -5.29
CA GLY A 17 19.07 7.23 -6.69
C GLY A 17 17.75 7.81 -7.20
N LEU A 18 17.18 8.82 -6.53
CA LEU A 18 15.94 9.48 -6.94
C LEU A 18 16.15 11.00 -7.10
N PRO A 19 15.32 11.69 -7.91
CA PRO A 19 15.40 13.15 -8.06
C PRO A 19 14.80 13.92 -6.87
N TYR A 20 14.39 13.20 -5.82
CA TYR A 20 13.84 13.75 -4.58
C TYR A 20 14.39 12.96 -3.39
N GLN A 21 14.47 13.62 -2.23
CA GLN A 21 15.14 13.06 -1.05
C GLN A 21 14.36 11.92 -0.38
N ILE A 22 13.03 12.00 -0.38
CA ILE A 22 12.17 11.06 0.35
C ILE A 22 11.38 10.23 -0.67
N PRO A 23 11.58 8.90 -0.72
CA PRO A 23 10.79 7.99 -1.54
C PRO A 23 9.29 8.23 -1.34
N ILE A 24 8.55 8.41 -2.43
CA ILE A 24 7.13 8.75 -2.38
C ILE A 24 6.30 7.46 -2.32
N HIS A 25 6.73 6.42 -3.02
CA HIS A 25 6.01 5.14 -3.08
C HIS A 25 5.73 4.56 -1.68
N PRO A 26 6.70 4.41 -0.75
CA PRO A 26 6.42 3.87 0.56
C PRO A 26 5.38 4.69 1.35
N ASN A 27 5.39 6.03 1.22
CA ASN A 27 4.39 6.87 1.88
C ASN A 27 2.98 6.63 1.33
N LEU A 28 2.87 6.49 -0.01
CA LEU A 28 1.61 6.16 -0.66
C LEU A 28 1.15 4.72 -0.34
N VAL A 29 2.07 3.78 -0.12
CA VAL A 29 1.76 2.43 0.36
C VAL A 29 1.11 2.49 1.74
N HIS A 30 1.68 3.22 2.69
CA HIS A 30 1.10 3.38 4.03
C HIS A 30 -0.30 4.02 3.98
N LEU A 31 -0.48 5.05 3.14
CA LEU A 31 -1.78 5.68 2.95
C LEU A 31 -2.79 4.70 2.36
N THR A 32 -2.43 3.98 1.30
CA THR A 32 -3.27 2.96 0.66
C THR A 32 -3.70 1.87 1.65
N LEU A 33 -2.74 1.33 2.42
CA LEU A 33 -2.99 0.33 3.45
C LEU A 33 -3.92 0.88 4.53
N GLY A 34 -3.64 2.08 5.06
CA GLY A 34 -4.46 2.71 6.09
C GLY A 34 -5.90 2.93 5.63
N LEU A 35 -6.09 3.47 4.42
CA LEU A 35 -7.42 3.66 3.83
C LEU A 35 -8.15 2.33 3.65
N PHE A 36 -7.50 1.31 3.08
CA PHE A 36 -8.13 0.01 2.87
C PHE A 36 -8.47 -0.70 4.20
N ILE A 37 -7.60 -0.60 5.21
CA ILE A 37 -7.83 -1.13 6.56
C ILE A 37 -9.01 -0.46 7.23
N VAL A 38 -9.04 0.87 7.23
CA VAL A 38 -10.16 1.65 7.76
C VAL A 38 -11.45 1.30 7.03
N ALA A 39 -11.40 1.15 5.70
CA ALA A 39 -12.57 0.83 4.91
C ALA A 39 -13.25 -0.46 5.37
N ILE A 40 -12.52 -1.58 5.37
CA ILE A 40 -13.05 -2.89 5.76
C ILE A 40 -13.35 -2.93 7.26
N GLY A 41 -12.52 -2.32 8.11
CA GLY A 41 -12.74 -2.27 9.56
C GLY A 41 -14.06 -1.60 9.92
N PHE A 42 -14.35 -0.44 9.32
CA PHE A 42 -15.62 0.25 9.55
C PHE A 42 -16.81 -0.49 8.96
N ASP A 43 -16.64 -1.24 7.87
CA ASP A 43 -17.70 -2.10 7.37
C ASP A 43 -18.00 -3.28 8.29
N ILE A 44 -16.98 -3.88 8.91
CA ILE A 44 -17.13 -4.93 9.92
C ILE A 44 -17.91 -4.39 11.12
N VAL A 45 -17.48 -3.25 11.67
CA VAL A 45 -18.17 -2.53 12.76
C VAL A 45 -19.62 -2.22 12.36
N GLY A 46 -19.84 -1.73 11.14
CA GLY A 46 -21.18 -1.51 10.60
C GLY A 46 -22.03 -2.79 10.54
N VAL A 47 -21.46 -3.93 10.15
CA VAL A 47 -22.17 -5.23 10.15
C VAL A 47 -22.48 -5.69 11.57
N LEU A 48 -21.50 -5.61 12.49
CA LEU A 48 -21.58 -6.07 13.87
C LEU A 48 -22.25 -5.07 14.83
N PHE A 49 -22.63 -3.89 14.34
CA PHE A 49 -23.26 -2.82 15.12
C PHE A 49 -24.36 -3.28 16.09
N PRO A 50 -25.28 -4.22 15.76
CA PRO A 50 -26.27 -4.71 16.73
C PRO A 50 -25.66 -5.32 18.00
N LEU A 51 -24.48 -5.92 17.90
CA LEU A 51 -23.72 -6.52 19.02
C LEU A 51 -22.92 -5.46 19.79
N GLU A 52 -22.40 -4.44 19.11
CA GLU A 52 -21.56 -3.39 19.69
C GLU A 52 -22.37 -2.22 20.30
N LYS A 53 -23.64 -2.08 19.90
CA LYS A 53 -24.56 -1.05 20.39
C LYS A 53 -24.62 -0.92 21.92
N PRO A 54 -24.61 -1.99 22.72
CA PRO A 54 -24.56 -1.88 24.18
C PRO A 54 -23.29 -1.16 24.67
N VAL A 55 -22.13 -1.45 24.06
CA VAL A 55 -20.85 -0.80 24.41
C VAL A 55 -20.87 0.69 24.07
N PHE A 56 -21.32 1.05 22.87
CA PHE A 56 -21.46 2.46 22.48
C PHE A 56 -22.40 3.23 23.40
N LYS A 57 -23.48 2.59 23.87
CA LYS A 57 -24.40 3.19 24.85
C LYS A 57 -23.74 3.39 26.21
N ILE A 58 -22.99 2.40 26.71
CA ILE A 58 -22.25 2.51 27.97
C ILE A 58 -21.25 3.67 27.91
N LEU A 59 -20.57 3.83 26.78
CA LEU A 59 -19.59 4.90 26.55
C LEU A 59 -20.21 6.25 26.14
N ALA A 60 -21.55 6.35 26.06
CA ALA A 60 -22.27 7.53 25.60
C ALA A 60 -21.81 8.06 24.22
N ILE A 61 -21.36 7.18 23.33
CA ILE A 61 -20.92 7.53 21.97
C ILE A 61 -22.15 7.59 21.05
N PRO A 62 -22.48 8.77 20.46
CA PRO A 62 -23.59 8.87 19.51
C PRO A 62 -23.18 8.23 18.17
N ALA A 63 -23.48 6.93 18.02
CA ALA A 63 -23.11 6.16 16.83
C ALA A 63 -24.34 5.71 16.03
N THR A 64 -24.32 5.97 14.73
CA THR A 64 -25.33 5.51 13.77
C THR A 64 -24.71 4.48 12.83
N ARG A 65 -25.39 3.35 12.63
CA ARG A 65 -24.91 2.24 11.78
C ARG A 65 -24.52 2.69 10.37
N SER A 66 -25.32 3.56 9.75
CA SER A 66 -25.06 4.06 8.39
C SER A 66 -23.74 4.82 8.30
N ASN A 67 -23.36 5.59 9.33
CA ASN A 67 -22.15 6.39 9.33
C ASN A 67 -20.90 5.50 9.22
N PHE A 68 -20.91 4.31 9.82
CA PHE A 68 -19.80 3.37 9.66
C PHE A 68 -19.66 2.90 8.22
N PHE A 69 -20.77 2.58 7.53
CA PHE A 69 -20.74 2.21 6.12
C PHE A 69 -20.34 3.37 5.20
N ASP A 70 -20.63 4.62 5.58
CA ASP A 70 -20.17 5.81 4.86
C ASP A 70 -18.65 5.97 4.98
N VAL A 71 -18.10 5.87 6.20
CA VAL A 71 -16.64 5.86 6.41
C VAL A 71 -16.00 4.73 5.61
N GLY A 72 -16.58 3.53 5.67
CA GLY A 72 -16.13 2.38 4.90
C GLY A 72 -16.08 2.65 3.39
N TRP A 73 -17.12 3.26 2.86
CA TRP A 73 -17.24 3.58 1.43
C TRP A 73 -16.20 4.59 0.96
N TYR A 74 -16.09 5.74 1.63
CA TYR A 74 -15.20 6.81 1.20
C TYR A 74 -13.73 6.42 1.33
N ASN A 75 -13.37 5.64 2.36
CA ASN A 75 -12.03 5.10 2.49
C ASN A 75 -11.71 4.06 1.40
N MET A 76 -12.66 3.20 1.03
CA MET A 76 -12.47 2.24 -0.07
C MET A 76 -12.24 2.97 -1.41
N LEU A 77 -13.06 3.98 -1.69
CA LEU A 77 -12.92 4.80 -2.90
C LEU A 77 -11.59 5.56 -2.92
N ALA A 78 -11.22 6.18 -1.81
CA ALA A 78 -9.94 6.88 -1.68
C ALA A 78 -8.77 5.89 -1.84
N ALA A 79 -8.83 4.70 -1.22
CA ALA A 79 -7.82 3.66 -1.38
C ALA A 79 -7.63 3.30 -2.85
N ALA A 80 -8.70 3.09 -3.61
CA ALA A 80 -8.61 2.80 -5.05
C ALA A 80 -7.90 3.91 -5.82
N VAL A 81 -8.28 5.17 -5.59
CA VAL A 81 -7.65 6.32 -6.26
C VAL A 81 -6.16 6.42 -5.90
N VAL A 82 -5.82 6.36 -4.61
CA VAL A 82 -4.44 6.47 -4.13
C VAL A 82 -3.58 5.29 -4.59
N THR A 83 -4.16 4.09 -4.76
CA THR A 83 -3.40 2.91 -5.21
C THR A 83 -2.84 3.09 -6.62
N PHE A 84 -3.53 3.81 -7.52
CA PHE A 84 -2.98 4.13 -8.84
C PHE A 84 -1.66 4.91 -8.73
N PHE A 85 -1.64 5.94 -7.88
CA PHE A 85 -0.44 6.73 -7.64
C PHE A 85 0.63 5.92 -6.91
N THR A 86 0.22 5.06 -5.98
CA THR A 86 1.12 4.15 -5.26
C THR A 86 1.88 3.25 -6.23
N VAL A 87 1.17 2.59 -7.14
CA VAL A 87 1.76 1.69 -8.15
C VAL A 87 2.59 2.48 -9.15
N ALA A 88 2.11 3.63 -9.64
CA ALA A 88 2.86 4.47 -10.56
C ALA A 88 4.20 4.94 -9.98
N ALA A 89 4.19 5.43 -8.73
CA ALA A 89 5.41 5.81 -8.03
C ALA A 89 6.34 4.61 -7.83
N GLY A 90 5.80 3.44 -7.48
CA GLY A 90 6.59 2.22 -7.31
C GLY A 90 7.32 1.78 -8.57
N PHE A 91 6.64 1.81 -9.73
CA PHE A 91 7.29 1.54 -11.02
C PHE A 91 8.35 2.58 -11.37
N TYR A 92 8.06 3.86 -11.15
CA TYR A 92 9.03 4.92 -11.41
C TYR A 92 10.31 4.75 -10.56
N GLU A 93 10.17 4.50 -9.26
CA GLU A 93 11.28 4.29 -8.34
C GLU A 93 12.08 3.03 -8.73
N ILE A 94 11.41 1.91 -9.00
CA ILE A 94 12.04 0.66 -9.46
C ILE A 94 12.84 0.84 -10.77
N MET A 95 12.37 1.68 -11.70
CA MET A 95 13.09 1.96 -12.95
C MET A 95 14.43 2.69 -12.73
N LEU A 96 14.59 3.38 -11.61
CA LEU A 96 15.80 4.10 -11.21
C LEU A 96 16.64 3.33 -10.19
N ALA A 97 16.18 2.16 -9.76
CA ALA A 97 16.87 1.33 -8.79
C ALA A 97 18.08 0.61 -9.41
N ASP A 98 19.14 0.48 -8.62
CA ASP A 98 20.34 -0.30 -8.94
C ASP A 98 20.48 -1.46 -7.93
N PRO A 99 19.84 -2.61 -8.19
CA PRO A 99 19.73 -3.67 -7.20
C PRO A 99 21.01 -4.50 -7.06
N PRO A 100 21.43 -4.84 -5.83
CA PRO A 100 22.60 -5.69 -5.60
C PRO A 100 22.37 -7.14 -6.08
N THR A 101 23.39 -7.75 -6.68
CA THR A 101 23.31 -9.13 -7.22
C THR A 101 23.72 -10.22 -6.23
N GLU A 102 24.56 -9.88 -5.24
CA GLU A 102 25.18 -10.86 -4.34
C GLU A 102 24.42 -11.10 -3.03
N VAL A 103 23.35 -10.34 -2.79
CA VAL A 103 22.58 -10.39 -1.54
C VAL A 103 21.25 -11.10 -1.75
N ARG A 104 20.81 -11.85 -0.74
CA ARG A 104 19.49 -12.50 -0.69
C ARG A 104 18.67 -11.94 0.46
N SER A 105 17.35 -11.89 0.28
CA SER A 105 16.42 -11.52 1.34
C SER A 105 16.27 -12.62 2.38
N ALA A 106 15.58 -12.33 3.47
CA ALA A 106 15.19 -13.33 4.47
C ALA A 106 14.37 -14.50 3.89
N TRP A 107 13.75 -14.34 2.71
CA TRP A 107 13.02 -15.40 2.00
C TRP A 107 13.89 -16.17 1.00
N GLY A 108 15.19 -15.86 0.94
CA GLY A 108 16.14 -16.49 0.03
C GLY A 108 16.08 -15.96 -1.40
N LEU A 109 15.28 -14.93 -1.68
CA LEU A 109 15.12 -14.32 -2.99
C LEU A 109 16.24 -13.33 -3.28
N GLN A 110 16.64 -13.18 -4.55
CA GLN A 110 17.54 -12.11 -4.96
C GLN A 110 16.79 -10.76 -5.08
N ALA A 111 17.53 -9.65 -5.15
CA ALA A 111 16.95 -8.30 -5.26
C ALA A 111 16.05 -8.17 -6.50
N MET A 112 16.54 -8.54 -7.69
CA MET A 112 15.76 -8.47 -8.93
C MET A 112 14.49 -9.32 -8.88
N GLU A 113 14.59 -10.53 -8.32
CA GLU A 113 13.44 -11.43 -8.16
C GLU A 113 12.39 -10.83 -7.20
N THR A 114 12.84 -10.26 -6.09
CA THR A 114 11.97 -9.58 -5.12
C THR A 114 11.28 -8.36 -5.75
N MET A 115 12.02 -7.57 -6.55
CA MET A 115 11.47 -6.41 -7.27
C MET A 115 10.40 -6.82 -8.29
N LEU A 116 10.60 -7.93 -9.02
CA LEU A 116 9.61 -8.46 -9.96
C LEU A 116 8.34 -8.91 -9.25
N TRP A 117 8.46 -9.72 -8.19
CA TRP A 117 7.31 -10.17 -7.41
C TRP A 117 6.57 -9.02 -6.75
N HIS A 118 7.30 -8.03 -6.24
CA HIS A 118 6.71 -6.82 -5.71
C HIS A 118 5.99 -6.03 -6.82
N GLY A 119 6.64 -5.75 -7.95
CA GLY A 119 6.02 -5.01 -9.06
C GLY A 119 4.73 -5.66 -9.57
N VAL A 120 4.74 -6.97 -9.85
CA VAL A 120 3.55 -7.72 -10.29
C VAL A 120 2.48 -7.76 -9.19
N GLY A 121 2.90 -7.99 -7.93
CA GLY A 121 2.01 -7.99 -6.78
C GLY A 121 1.29 -6.65 -6.57
N GLY A 122 1.98 -5.52 -6.82
CA GLY A 122 1.40 -4.18 -6.74
C GLY A 122 0.28 -3.97 -7.77
N VAL A 123 0.49 -4.41 -9.01
CA VAL A 123 -0.54 -4.35 -10.07
C VAL A 123 -1.74 -5.24 -9.73
N LEU A 124 -1.50 -6.44 -9.19
CA LEU A 124 -2.56 -7.33 -8.75
C LEU A 124 -3.38 -6.69 -7.62
N LEU A 125 -2.74 -6.10 -6.62
CA LEU A 125 -3.44 -5.43 -5.52
C LEU A 125 -4.24 -4.21 -6.01
N LEU A 126 -3.71 -3.42 -6.95
CA LEU A 126 -4.47 -2.35 -7.60
C LEU A 126 -5.76 -2.88 -8.22
N LEU A 127 -5.65 -3.94 -9.03
CA LEU A 127 -6.82 -4.56 -9.65
C LEU A 127 -7.84 -5.03 -8.59
N LEU A 128 -7.38 -5.67 -7.53
CA LEU A 128 -8.25 -6.18 -6.45
C LEU A 128 -8.93 -5.06 -5.67
N ILE A 129 -8.23 -3.98 -5.34
CA ILE A 129 -8.81 -2.82 -4.63
C ILE A 129 -9.84 -2.12 -5.50
N VAL A 130 -9.56 -1.93 -6.80
CA VAL A 130 -10.52 -1.36 -7.75
C VAL A 130 -11.75 -2.26 -7.88
N ALA A 131 -11.55 -3.57 -8.05
CA ALA A 131 -12.65 -4.54 -8.12
C ALA A 131 -13.51 -4.53 -6.85
N MET A 132 -12.87 -4.48 -5.67
CA MET A 132 -13.55 -4.34 -4.38
C MET A 132 -14.35 -3.03 -4.28
N THR A 133 -13.80 -1.94 -4.78
CA THR A 133 -14.47 -0.63 -4.79
C THR A 133 -15.70 -0.65 -5.68
N VAL A 134 -15.59 -1.24 -6.87
CA VAL A 134 -16.74 -1.42 -7.78
C VAL A 134 -17.79 -2.32 -7.14
N TRP A 135 -17.40 -3.47 -6.59
CA TRP A 135 -18.30 -4.37 -5.87
C TRP A 135 -19.00 -3.64 -4.71
N ARG A 136 -18.25 -2.85 -3.93
CA ARG A 136 -18.83 -2.04 -2.86
C ARG A 136 -19.81 -0.99 -3.39
N GLY A 137 -19.51 -0.37 -4.53
CA GLY A 137 -20.39 0.58 -5.20
C GLY A 137 -21.72 -0.05 -5.61
N PHE A 138 -21.69 -1.25 -6.18
CA PHE A 138 -22.92 -2.00 -6.48
C PHE A 138 -23.73 -2.30 -5.21
N GLN A 139 -23.07 -2.72 -4.13
CA GLN A 139 -23.75 -2.93 -2.85
C GLN A 139 -24.41 -1.64 -2.32
N ARG A 140 -23.71 -0.52 -2.41
CA ARG A 140 -24.18 0.79 -1.91
C ARG A 140 -25.34 1.36 -2.73
N PHE A 141 -25.21 1.35 -4.06
CA PHE A 141 -26.12 2.11 -4.94
C PHE A 141 -27.18 1.23 -5.63
N VAL A 142 -26.98 -0.08 -5.69
CA VAL A 142 -27.88 -0.99 -6.43
C VAL A 142 -28.49 -2.07 -5.52
N TRP A 143 -27.67 -2.91 -4.90
CA TRP A 143 -28.16 -4.14 -4.25
C TRP A 143 -28.69 -3.95 -2.82
N ASN A 144 -28.04 -3.11 -2.01
CA ASN A 144 -28.34 -2.97 -0.57
C ASN A 144 -28.68 -1.53 -0.17
N LYS A 145 -29.02 -0.65 -1.11
CA LYS A 145 -29.23 0.80 -0.86
C LYS A 145 -30.26 1.09 0.25
N ASP A 146 -31.30 0.27 0.37
CA ASP A 146 -32.38 0.43 1.37
C ASP A 146 -32.27 -0.57 2.53
N ARG A 147 -31.16 -1.31 2.64
CA ARG A 147 -30.97 -2.32 3.69
C ARG A 147 -30.20 -1.74 4.88
N ALA A 148 -30.61 -2.13 6.08
CA ALA A 148 -29.88 -1.80 7.31
C ALA A 148 -28.45 -2.34 7.32
N ARG A 149 -28.19 -3.48 6.66
CA ARG A 149 -26.84 -3.99 6.40
C ARG A 149 -26.49 -3.69 4.95
N GLN A 150 -25.61 -2.72 4.73
CA GLN A 150 -25.26 -2.24 3.39
C GLN A 150 -24.23 -3.13 2.67
N VAL A 151 -23.51 -3.99 3.39
CA VAL A 151 -22.47 -4.87 2.84
C VAL A 151 -22.75 -6.37 3.07
N GLN A 152 -22.19 -7.21 2.21
CA GLN A 152 -22.27 -8.67 2.23
C GLN A 152 -21.08 -9.27 2.98
N TRP A 153 -21.28 -10.44 3.60
CA TRP A 153 -20.19 -11.16 4.28
C TRP A 153 -19.09 -11.62 3.32
N THR A 154 -19.45 -12.02 2.10
CA THR A 154 -18.49 -12.41 1.07
C THR A 154 -17.56 -11.27 0.69
N TYR A 155 -18.06 -10.03 0.63
CA TYR A 155 -17.25 -8.83 0.44
C TYR A 155 -16.27 -8.62 1.60
N LEU A 156 -16.72 -8.79 2.85
CA LEU A 156 -15.84 -8.69 4.02
C LEU A 156 -14.75 -9.77 4.04
N LEU A 157 -15.11 -11.03 3.76
CA LEU A 157 -14.14 -12.12 3.64
C LEU A 157 -13.10 -11.86 2.54
N ALA A 158 -13.54 -11.34 1.37
CA ALA A 158 -12.62 -10.95 0.31
C ALA A 158 -11.66 -9.84 0.77
N GLY A 159 -12.17 -8.83 1.49
CA GLY A 159 -11.34 -7.77 2.08
C GLY A 159 -10.29 -8.31 3.06
N LEU A 160 -10.66 -9.24 3.93
CA LEU A 160 -9.73 -9.91 4.84
C LEU A 160 -8.69 -10.76 4.09
N GLY A 161 -9.09 -11.45 3.00
CA GLY A 161 -8.16 -12.17 2.14
C GLY A 161 -7.15 -11.22 1.47
N ILE A 162 -7.60 -10.05 1.03
CA ILE A 162 -6.73 -9.01 0.47
C ILE A 162 -5.78 -8.45 1.53
N PHE A 163 -6.17 -8.32 2.80
CA PHE A 163 -5.22 -7.96 3.87
C PHE A 163 -4.08 -8.96 4.00
N ALA A 164 -4.37 -10.26 3.94
CA ALA A 164 -3.32 -11.28 3.99
C ALA A 164 -2.36 -11.14 2.79
N LEU A 165 -2.90 -10.87 1.58
CA LEU A 165 -2.09 -10.60 0.40
C LEU A 165 -1.25 -9.33 0.55
N MET A 166 -1.83 -8.25 1.09
CA MET A 166 -1.12 -6.99 1.37
C MET A 166 0.00 -7.20 2.38
N PHE A 167 -0.18 -8.05 3.39
CA PHE A 167 0.88 -8.36 4.36
C PHE A 167 2.06 -9.07 3.69
N VAL A 168 1.79 -10.08 2.87
CA VAL A 168 2.82 -10.80 2.10
C VAL A 168 3.55 -9.85 1.14
N HIS A 169 2.79 -9.07 0.37
CA HIS A 169 3.33 -8.12 -0.60
C HIS A 169 4.11 -6.96 0.06
N GLY A 170 3.62 -6.44 1.18
CA GLY A 170 4.29 -5.42 1.99
C GLY A 170 5.59 -5.95 2.59
N THR A 171 5.65 -7.24 2.93
CA THR A 171 6.90 -7.88 3.39
C THR A 171 7.95 -7.90 2.28
N LEU A 172 7.57 -8.19 1.02
CA LEU A 172 8.48 -8.05 -0.12
C LEU A 172 9.01 -6.60 -0.23
N GLY A 173 8.14 -5.60 -0.10
CA GLY A 173 8.54 -4.19 -0.11
C GLY A 173 9.50 -3.83 1.04
N ALA A 174 9.27 -4.38 2.24
CA ALA A 174 10.17 -4.20 3.37
C ALA A 174 11.55 -4.84 3.13
N GLN A 175 11.62 -5.99 2.45
CA GLN A 175 12.89 -6.62 2.06
C GLN A 175 13.63 -5.76 1.01
N LEU A 176 12.91 -5.16 0.06
CA LEU A 176 13.50 -4.20 -0.90
C LEU A 176 14.22 -3.06 -0.20
N ALA A 177 13.61 -2.51 0.84
CA ALA A 177 14.18 -1.47 1.65
C ALA A 177 15.34 -1.99 2.54
N ALA A 178 15.07 -2.94 3.44
CA ALA A 178 16.01 -3.33 4.49
C ALA A 178 17.13 -4.28 4.02
N ASP A 179 16.80 -5.27 3.18
CA ASP A 179 17.76 -6.31 2.78
C ASP A 179 18.60 -5.88 1.57
N PHE A 180 18.07 -4.97 0.74
CA PHE A 180 18.73 -4.51 -0.49
C PHE A 180 19.09 -3.02 -0.48
N GLY A 181 18.62 -2.23 0.48
CA GLY A 181 18.92 -0.80 0.60
C GLY A 181 18.30 0.05 -0.50
N LEU A 182 17.27 -0.45 -1.20
CA LEU A 182 16.69 0.28 -2.34
C LEU A 182 16.06 1.59 -1.85
N HIS A 183 16.55 2.69 -2.41
CA HIS A 183 16.15 4.06 -2.10
C HIS A 183 16.29 4.50 -0.64
N ILE A 184 17.03 3.74 0.18
CA ILE A 184 17.48 4.18 1.49
C ILE A 184 18.91 4.74 1.35
N SER A 185 19.04 6.06 1.38
CA SER A 185 20.32 6.75 1.23
C SER A 185 21.38 6.24 2.19
N ALA A 186 21.03 6.06 3.47
CA ALA A 186 21.99 5.61 4.49
C ALA A 186 22.50 4.19 4.22
N ASP A 187 21.60 3.25 3.91
CA ASP A 187 21.97 1.86 3.61
C ASP A 187 22.81 1.76 2.34
N ARG A 188 22.52 2.58 1.33
CA ARG A 188 23.33 2.66 0.11
C ARG A 188 24.74 3.18 0.40
N LEU A 189 24.87 4.25 1.19
CA LEU A 189 26.17 4.81 1.58
C LEU A 189 26.99 3.82 2.41
N LEU A 190 26.36 3.15 3.40
CA LEU A 190 27.01 2.11 4.19
C LEU A 190 27.55 0.97 3.31
N ARG A 191 26.80 0.58 2.27
CA ARG A 191 27.25 -0.45 1.30
C ARG A 191 28.40 0.00 0.41
N LEU A 192 28.45 1.29 0.07
CA LEU A 192 29.56 1.88 -0.66
C LEU A 192 30.81 2.07 0.22
N GLY A 193 30.74 1.72 1.52
CA GLY A 193 31.82 1.93 2.48
C GLY A 193 31.96 3.38 2.92
N GLU A 194 30.93 4.20 2.67
CA GLU A 194 30.89 5.61 2.98
C GLU A 194 30.22 5.86 4.34
N ASP A 195 30.55 6.98 5.01
CA ASP A 195 29.93 7.36 6.29
C ASP A 195 28.69 8.25 6.06
N PRO A 196 27.47 7.74 6.30
CA PRO A 196 26.26 8.53 6.12
C PRO A 196 26.23 9.78 6.99
N ASN A 197 26.87 9.77 8.16
CA ASN A 197 26.89 10.91 9.09
C ASN A 197 27.71 12.08 8.56
N LEU A 198 28.61 11.84 7.61
CA LEU A 198 29.41 12.88 6.96
C LEU A 198 28.73 13.39 5.68
N LEU A 199 28.02 12.52 4.97
CA LEU A 199 27.51 12.78 3.62
C LEU A 199 26.03 13.17 3.55
N LEU A 200 25.22 12.84 4.57
CA LEU A 200 23.78 13.17 4.62
C LEU A 200 23.46 14.36 5.55
N LYS A 201 24.42 15.25 5.80
CA LYS A 201 24.21 16.45 6.64
C LYS A 201 23.38 17.53 5.96
#